data_AF-A0A3B9UAT2-F1
#
_entry.id   AF-A0A3B9UAT2-F1
#
_cell.length_a   1.000
_cell.length_b   1.000
_cell.length_c   1.000
_cell.angle_alpha   90.00
_cell.angle_beta   90.00
_cell.angle_gamma   90.00
#
_symmetry.space_group_name_H-M   'P 1'
#
loop_
_entity.id
_entity.type
_entity.pdbx_description
1 polymer ?
#
loop_
_entity_poly.entity_id
_entity_poly.type
_entity_poly.pdbx_seq_one_letter_code
_entity_poly.pdbx_strand_id
1 'polypeptide(L)' 'MSIKDYRLTSMEEPSDDILMELMEQVADSARKSSANASRVLEEMMQATIAKIHENRRLLLS' A
#
# COMPACT_ATOMS: atom_id res chain seq x y z
N MET A 1 -28.18 -5.46 -8.70
CA MET A 1 -27.66 -5.07 -7.37
C MET A 1 -26.31 -4.41 -7.61
N SER A 2 -26.02 -3.23 -7.06
CA SER A 2 -24.69 -2.61 -7.25
C SER A 2 -23.74 -3.04 -6.14
N ILE A 3 -22.42 -2.94 -6.34
CA ILE A 3 -21.44 -3.25 -5.29
C ILE A 3 -21.63 -2.42 -4.02
N LYS A 4 -22.22 -1.22 -4.13
CA LYS A 4 -22.52 -0.33 -3.00
C LYS A 4 -23.63 -0.90 -2.12
N ASP A 5 -24.47 -1.76 -2.68
CA ASP A 5 -25.59 -2.42 -2.01
C ASP A 5 -25.19 -3.80 -1.48
N TYR A 6 -24.09 -4.37 -1.99
CA TYR A 6 -23.56 -5.64 -1.51
C TYR A 6 -22.77 -5.44 -0.21
N ARG A 7 -23.29 -6.00 0.89
CA ARG A 7 -22.61 -6.00 2.18
C ARG A 7 -21.63 -7.18 2.24
N LEU A 8 -20.37 -6.92 2.59
CA LEU A 8 -19.36 -7.97 2.84
C LEU A 8 -19.75 -8.93 3.98
N THR A 9 -20.73 -8.55 4.80
CA THR A 9 -21.31 -9.40 5.86
C THR A 9 -22.51 -10.21 5.38
N SER A 10 -22.86 -10.12 4.09
CA SER A 10 -23.95 -10.89 3.50
C SER A 10 -23.57 -12.37 3.45
N MET A 11 -24.54 -13.23 3.73
CA MET A 11 -24.42 -14.68 3.54
C MET A 11 -24.90 -15.12 2.15
N GLU A 12 -25.39 -14.18 1.34
CA GLU A 12 -25.78 -14.41 -0.05
C GLU A 12 -24.56 -14.36 -0.96
N GLU A 13 -24.44 -15.33 -1.87
CA GLU A 13 -23.34 -15.39 -2.82
C GLU A 13 -23.40 -14.20 -3.78
N PRO A 14 -22.30 -13.45 -3.98
CA PRO A 14 -22.28 -12.34 -4.92
C PRO A 14 -22.37 -12.90 -6.35
N SER A 15 -23.09 -12.20 -7.23
CA SER A 15 -23.03 -12.49 -8.66
C SER A 15 -21.60 -12.29 -9.19
N ASP A 16 -21.24 -13.00 -10.25
CA ASP A 16 -19.92 -12.93 -10.89
C ASP A 16 -19.45 -11.49 -11.17
N ASP A 17 -20.35 -10.61 -11.61
CA ASP A 17 -20.03 -9.20 -11.87
C ASP A 17 -19.59 -8.45 -10.60
N ILE A 18 -20.22 -8.73 -9.46
CA ILE A 18 -19.90 -8.11 -8.16
C ILE A 18 -18.60 -8.70 -7.62
N LEU A 19 -18.40 -10.02 -7.79
CA LEU A 19 -17.15 -10.67 -7.42
C LEU A 19 -15.97 -10.09 -8.20
N MET A 20 -16.13 -9.90 -9.51
CA MET A 20 -15.11 -9.30 -10.37
C MET A 20 -14.76 -7.89 -9.91
N GLU A 21 -15.76 -7.05 -9.64
CA GLU A 21 -15.55 -5.67 -9.17
C GLU A 21 -14.87 -5.63 -7.78
N LEU A 22 -15.22 -6.55 -6.86
CA LEU A 22 -14.54 -6.70 -5.57
C LEU A 22 -13.07 -7.09 -5.74
N MET A 23 -12.79 -8.05 -6.63
CA MET A 23 -11.42 -8.49 -6.91
C MET A 23 -10.58 -7.38 -7.54
N GLU A 24 -11.16 -6.58 -8.43
CA GLU A 24 -10.48 -5.42 -9.03
C GLU A 24 -10.08 -4.39 -7.97
N GLN A 25 -10.99 -4.05 -7.06
CA GLN A 25 -10.73 -3.10 -5.96
C GLN A 25 -9.63 -3.61 -5.01
N VAL A 26 -9.63 -4.91 -4.69
CA VAL A 26 -8.59 -5.53 -3.86
C VAL A 26 -7.23 -5.47 -4.56
N ALA A 27 -7.18 -5.81 -5.86
CA ALA A 27 -5.95 -5.77 -6.64
C ALA A 27 -5.39 -4.34 -6.72
N ASP A 28 -6.24 -3.34 -6.92
CA ASP A 28 -5.85 -1.92 -6.92
C ASP A 28 -5.30 -1.46 -5.58
N SER A 29 -5.95 -1.84 -4.49
CA SER A 29 -5.50 -1.53 -3.13
C SER A 29 -4.13 -2.15 -2.85
N ALA A 30 -3.93 -3.42 -3.22
CA ALA A 30 -2.66 -4.12 -3.07
C ALA A 30 -1.54 -3.46 -3.89
N ARG A 31 -1.82 -3.09 -5.16
CA ARG A 31 -0.86 -2.34 -6.00
C ARG A 31 -0.46 -1.01 -5.39
N LYS A 32 -1.44 -0.22 -4.92
CA LYS A 32 -1.20 1.09 -4.28
C LYS A 32 -0.41 0.94 -2.98
N SER A 33 -0.74 -0.05 -2.17
CA SER A 33 -0.03 -0.36 -0.92
C SER A 33 1.44 -0.74 -1.20
N SER A 34 1.68 -1.60 -2.19
CA SER A 34 3.02 -2.01 -2.60
C SER A 34 3.85 -0.84 -3.13
N ALA A 35 3.29 -0.04 -4.04
CA ALA A 35 3.97 1.12 -4.60
C ALA A 35 4.32 2.16 -3.51
N ASN A 36 3.41 2.37 -2.56
CA ASN A 36 3.67 3.25 -1.42
C ASN A 36 4.76 2.68 -0.49
N ALA A 37 4.76 1.38 -0.24
CA ALA A 37 5.77 0.72 0.59
C ALA A 37 7.18 0.85 -0.01
N SER A 38 7.34 0.66 -1.33
CA SER A 38 8.62 0.86 -2.01
C SER A 38 9.13 2.30 -1.92
N ARG A 39 8.25 3.28 -2.14
CA ARG A 39 8.60 4.71 -2.02
C ARG A 39 9.06 5.06 -0.60
N VAL A 40 8.31 4.62 0.41
CA VAL A 40 8.64 4.88 1.82
C VAL A 40 9.98 4.23 2.20
N LEU A 41 10.25 3.02 1.72
CA LEU A 41 11.53 2.35 1.96
C LEU A 41 12.71 3.17 1.40
N GLU A 42 12.59 3.66 0.17
CA GLU A 42 13.62 4.49 -0.46
C GLU A 42 13.87 5.79 0.33
N GLU A 43 12.80 6.48 0.74
CA GLU A 43 12.89 7.69 1.57
C GLU A 43 13.61 7.43 2.90
N MET A 44 13.28 6.33 3.58
CA MET A 44 13.93 5.94 4.82
C MET A 44 15.41 5.58 4.63
N MET A 45 15.75 4.90 3.53
CA MET A 45 17.15 4.59 3.21
C MET A 45 17.96 5.87 2.98
N GLN A 46 17.45 6.83 2.21
CA GLN A 46 18.14 8.10 1.96
C GLN A 46 18.30 8.91 3.25
N ALA A 47 17.27 8.96 4.09
CA ALA A 47 17.35 9.63 5.40
C ALA A 47 18.41 8.98 6.30
N THR A 48 18.51 7.64 6.27
CA THR A 48 19.51 6.90 7.06
C THR A 48 20.93 7.18 6.56
N ILE A 49 21.15 7.18 5.24
CA ILE A 49 22.44 7.52 4.62
C ILE A 49 22.86 8.94 5.00
N ALA A 50 21.95 9.91 4.89
CA ALA A 50 22.22 11.30 5.27
C ALA A 50 22.67 11.41 6.74
N LYS A 51 21.98 10.70 7.63
CA LYS A 51 22.31 10.68 9.07
C LYS A 51 23.67 10.03 9.37
N ILE A 52 24.04 8.98 8.64
CA ILE A 52 25.37 8.36 8.75
C ILE A 52 26.46 9.35 8.31
N HIS A 53 26.25 10.06 7.20
CA HIS A 53 27.21 11.07 6.73
C HIS A 53 27.36 12.24 7.70
N GLU A 54 26.26 12.70 8.30
CA GLU A 54 26.29 13.74 9.31
C GLU A 54 27.04 13.30 10.56
N ASN A 55 26.74 12.11 11.09
CA ASN A 55 27.45 11.55 12.24
C ASN A 55 28.96 11.40 11.96
N ARG A 56 29.33 10.93 10.77
CA ARG A 56 30.74 10.80 10.37
C ARG A 56 31.43 12.17 10.31
N ARG A 57 30.73 13.21 9.88
CA ARG A 57 31.27 14.59 9.82
C ARG A 57 31.52 15.13 11.22
N LEU A 58 30.58 14.94 12.14
CA LEU A 58 30.70 15.37 13.54
C LEU A 58 31.83 14.65 14.29
N LEU A 59 32.15 13.40 13.92
CA LEU A 59 33.26 12.65 14.52
C LEU A 59 34.64 13.07 13.99
N LEU A 60 34.69 13.79 12.86
CA LEU A 60 35.93 14.23 12.21
C LEU A 60 36.19 15.75 12.37
N SER A 61 35.27 16.47 13.02
CA SER A 61 35.41 17.89 13.41
C SER A 61 35.87 18.02 14.85
#